data_AF-A0A0A3HZP6-F1
#
_entry.id   AF-A0A0A3HZP6-F1
#
_cell.length_a   1.000
_cell.length_b   1.000
_cell.length_c   1.000
_cell.angle_alpha   90.00
_cell.angle_beta   90.00
_cell.angle_gamma   90.00
#
_symmetry.space_group_name_H-M   'P 1'
#
loop_
_entity.id
_entity.type
_entity.pdbx_description
1 polymer ?
#
loop_
_entity_poly.entity_id
_entity_poly.type
_entity_poly.pdbx_seq_one_letter_code
_entity_poly.pdbx_strand_id
1 'polypeptide(L)'
;MEFIRELISMIPVLFIFSLPVLIPLLLKKWKWFFTVSIGCLLYILWGVFLHFTADPTEYGTAYGIFILPYLILISVIGAFVQKRG
;
A
#
# COMPACT_ATOMS: atom_id res chain seq x y z
N MET A 1 -23.16 18.97 -0.08
CA MET A 1 -22.12 19.19 0.96
C MET A 1 -21.56 17.88 1.52
N GLU A 2 -22.30 16.78 1.51
CA GLU A 2 -21.84 15.46 2.00
C GLU A 2 -20.66 14.89 1.19
N PHE A 3 -20.71 14.96 -0.15
CA PHE A 3 -19.63 14.49 -1.03
C PHE A 3 -18.26 15.14 -0.73
N ILE A 4 -18.23 16.45 -0.46
CA ILE A 4 -17.00 17.18 -0.14
C ILE A 4 -16.44 16.71 1.22
N ARG A 5 -17.31 16.41 2.19
CA ARG A 5 -16.90 15.89 3.51
C ARG A 5 -16.29 14.49 3.40
N GLU A 6 -16.88 13.61 2.60
CA GLU A 6 -16.33 12.27 2.36
C GLU A 6 -14.99 12.33 1.63
N LEU A 7 -14.84 13.25 0.68
CA LEU A 7 -13.57 13.42 -0.01
C LEU A 7 -12.48 13.88 0.96
N ILE A 8 -12.78 14.83 1.83
CA ILE A 8 -11.85 15.32 2.86
C ILE A 8 -11.49 14.22 3.86
N SER A 9 -12.42 13.34 4.22
CA SER A 9 -12.13 12.22 5.14
C SER A 9 -11.26 11.13 4.52
N MET A 10 -11.23 11.00 3.19
CA MET A 10 -10.36 10.07 2.47
C MET A 10 -8.93 10.59 2.26
N ILE A 11 -8.70 11.90 2.33
CA ILE A 11 -7.37 12.51 2.10
C ILE A 11 -6.28 11.90 3.01
N PRO A 12 -6.47 11.74 4.34
CA PRO A 12 -5.45 11.16 5.21
C PRO A 12 -5.10 9.72 4.82
N VAL A 13 -6.11 8.94 4.42
CA VAL A 13 -5.94 7.55 3.99
C VAL A 13 -5.13 7.52 2.69
N LEU A 14 -5.54 8.29 1.68
CA LEU A 14 -4.81 8.39 0.42
C LEU A 14 -3.36 8.86 0.62
N PHE A 15 -3.13 9.76 1.57
CA PHE A 15 -1.79 10.25 1.91
C PHE A 15 -0.92 9.15 2.56
N ILE A 16 -1.46 8.40 3.52
CA ILE A 16 -0.78 7.26 4.17
C ILE A 16 -0.42 6.17 3.15
N PHE A 17 -1.31 5.92 2.18
CA PHE A 17 -1.06 4.93 1.13
C PHE A 17 -0.02 5.36 0.11
N SER A 18 0.07 6.66 -0.16
CA SER A 18 1.00 7.21 -1.14
C SER A 18 2.38 7.46 -0.55
N LEU A 19 2.50 7.68 0.76
CA LEU A 19 3.76 7.90 1.49
C LEU A 19 4.87 6.86 1.18
N PRO A 20 4.62 5.53 1.26
CA PRO A 20 5.63 4.51 0.95
C PRO A 20 6.19 4.60 -0.47
N VAL A 21 5.41 5.10 -1.42
CA VAL A 21 5.79 5.26 -2.83
C VAL A 21 6.40 6.64 -3.08
N LEU A 22 5.89 7.68 -2.41
CA LEU A 22 6.37 9.06 -2.55
C LEU A 22 7.79 9.22 -1.99
N ILE A 23 8.08 8.62 -0.83
CA ILE A 23 9.39 8.73 -0.16
C ILE A 23 10.54 8.31 -1.10
N PRO A 24 10.56 7.09 -1.69
CA PRO A 24 11.62 6.70 -2.60
C PRO A 24 11.64 7.51 -3.90
N LEU A 25 10.48 7.96 -4.38
CA LEU A 25 10.37 8.81 -5.56
C LEU A 25 11.06 10.16 -5.35
N LEU A 26 10.79 10.83 -4.23
CA LEU A 26 11.40 12.11 -3.85
C LEU A 26 12.92 11.98 -3.64
N LEU A 27 13.36 10.86 -3.07
CA LEU A 27 14.78 10.59 -2.83
C LEU A 27 15.51 10.02 -4.07
N LYS A 28 14.83 9.94 -5.23
CA LYS A 28 15.34 9.34 -6.48
C LYS A 28 15.93 7.94 -6.29
N LYS A 29 15.38 7.19 -5.34
CA LYS A 29 15.79 5.81 -4.99
C LYS A 29 14.99 4.83 -5.83
N TRP A 30 15.37 4.69 -7.10
CA TRP A 30 14.63 3.89 -8.08
C TRP A 30 14.45 2.43 -7.64
N LYS A 31 15.47 1.77 -7.05
CA LYS A 31 15.35 0.38 -6.58
C LYS A 31 14.34 0.24 -5.44
N TRP A 32 14.33 1.20 -4.52
CA TRP A 32 13.33 1.27 -3.46
C TRP A 32 11.92 1.47 -4.04
N PHE A 33 11.77 2.42 -4.97
CA PHE A 33 10.50 2.70 -5.65
C PHE A 33 9.95 1.46 -6.36
N PHE A 34 10.78 0.74 -7.11
CA PHE A 34 10.38 -0.51 -7.77
C PHE A 34 9.94 -1.57 -6.78
N THR A 35 10.65 -1.74 -5.66
CA THR A 35 10.29 -2.74 -4.63
C THR A 35 8.92 -2.43 -4.04
N VAL A 36 8.67 -1.18 -3.66
CA VAL A 36 7.37 -0.77 -3.09
C VAL A 36 6.27 -0.89 -4.13
N SER A 37 6.52 -0.50 -5.39
CA SER A 37 5.55 -0.62 -6.48
C SER A 37 5.15 -2.07 -6.74
N ILE A 38 6.12 -3.00 -6.76
CA ILE A 38 5.87 -4.43 -6.91
C ILE A 38 5.07 -4.97 -5.73
N GLY A 39 5.41 -4.58 -4.50
CA GLY A 39 4.62 -5.00 -3.33
C GLY A 39 3.19 -4.46 -3.37
N CYS A 40 2.98 -3.20 -3.74
CA CYS A 40 1.62 -2.67 -3.93
C CYS A 40 0.83 -3.50 -4.95
N LEU A 41 1.44 -3.89 -6.07
CA LEU A 41 0.80 -4.77 -7.05
C LEU A 41 0.49 -6.16 -6.48
N LEU A 42 1.41 -6.76 -5.74
CA LEU A 42 1.19 -8.05 -5.08
C LEU A 42 0.06 -7.98 -4.05
N TYR A 43 -0.05 -6.87 -3.31
CA TYR A 43 -1.13 -6.65 -2.36
C TYR A 43 -2.48 -6.54 -3.08
N ILE A 44 -2.55 -5.79 -4.19
CA ILE A 44 -3.76 -5.71 -5.01
C ILE A 44 -4.14 -7.10 -5.53
N LEU A 45 -3.18 -7.88 -6.04
CA LEU A 45 -3.43 -9.25 -6.50
C LEU A 45 -3.92 -10.17 -5.37
N TRP A 46 -3.39 -10.01 -4.16
CA TRP A 46 -3.88 -10.71 -2.98
C TRP A 46 -5.32 -10.33 -2.64
N GLY A 47 -5.67 -9.03 -2.75
CA GLY A 47 -7.04 -8.57 -2.62
C GLY A 47 -7.97 -9.18 -3.67
N VAL A 48 -7.54 -9.19 -4.94
CA VAL A 48 -8.29 -9.84 -6.02
C VAL A 48 -8.50 -11.32 -5.74
N PHE A 49 -7.46 -12.03 -5.28
CA PHE A 49 -7.56 -13.43 -4.90
C PHE A 49 -8.59 -13.63 -3.78
N LEU A 50 -8.46 -12.91 -2.66
CA LEU A 50 -9.39 -12.99 -1.55
C LEU A 50 -10.83 -12.63 -1.94
N HIS A 51 -11.02 -11.70 -2.88
CA HIS A 51 -12.35 -11.34 -3.38
C HIS A 51 -13.06 -12.52 -4.05
N PHE A 52 -12.31 -13.41 -4.72
CA PHE A 52 -12.87 -14.60 -5.38
C PHE A 52 -12.97 -15.83 -4.48
N THR A 53 -12.17 -15.90 -3.40
CA THR A 53 -12.04 -17.12 -2.59
C THR A 53 -12.59 -17.01 -1.17
N ALA A 54 -12.76 -15.80 -0.61
CA ALA A 54 -13.15 -15.60 0.77
C ALA A 54 -14.56 -15.03 0.90
N ASP A 55 -15.22 -15.30 2.03
CA ASP A 55 -16.46 -14.63 2.40
C ASP A 55 -16.26 -13.11 2.53
N PRO A 56 -17.25 -12.27 2.18
CA PRO A 56 -17.10 -10.81 2.16
C PRO A 56 -16.60 -10.19 3.47
N THR A 57 -16.98 -10.80 4.60
CA THR A 57 -16.57 -10.37 5.95
C THR A 57 -15.11 -10.71 6.23
N GLU A 58 -14.66 -11.90 5.82
CA GLU A 58 -13.25 -12.31 5.93
C GLU A 58 -12.37 -11.51 4.96
N TYR A 59 -12.85 -11.25 3.75
CA TYR A 59 -12.21 -10.37 2.77
C TYR A 59 -11.93 -8.99 3.36
N GLY A 60 -12.97 -8.32 3.88
CA GLY A 60 -12.82 -6.96 4.42
C GLY A 60 -11.88 -6.91 5.64
N THR A 61 -11.96 -7.94 6.49
CA THR A 61 -11.16 -8.01 7.73
C THR A 61 -9.70 -8.32 7.43
N ALA A 62 -9.42 -9.36 6.63
CA ALA A 62 -8.05 -9.72 6.26
C ALA A 62 -7.41 -8.67 5.35
N TYR A 63 -8.11 -8.22 4.30
CA TYR A 63 -7.53 -7.24 3.37
C TYR A 63 -7.38 -5.84 4.00
N GLY A 64 -8.29 -5.43 4.87
CA GLY A 64 -8.25 -4.11 5.51
C GLY A 64 -7.18 -4.02 6.61
N ILE A 65 -7.10 -5.04 7.48
CA ILE A 65 -6.19 -5.00 8.64
C ILE A 65 -4.73 -5.14 8.23
N PHE A 66 -4.45 -5.96 7.20
CA PHE A 66 -3.07 -6.25 6.80
C PHE A 66 -2.41 -5.15 5.96
N ILE A 67 -3.14 -4.13 5.54
CA ILE A 67 -2.62 -3.17 4.57
C ILE A 67 -1.53 -2.26 5.14
N LEU A 68 -1.72 -1.81 6.37
CA LEU A 68 -0.72 -1.01 7.10
C LEU A 68 0.57 -1.79 7.40
N PRO A 69 0.52 -2.97 8.06
CA PRO A 69 1.75 -3.73 8.31
C PRO A 69 2.43 -4.18 7.01
N TYR A 70 1.67 -4.46 5.96
CA TYR A 70 2.22 -4.79 4.64
C TYR A 70 3.00 -3.62 4.02
N LEU A 71 2.42 -2.41 4.01
CA LEU A 71 3.08 -1.21 3.47
C LEU A 71 4.37 -0.86 4.23
N ILE A 72 4.36 -1.02 5.56
CA ILE A 72 5.56 -0.85 6.38
C ILE A 72 6.63 -1.87 5.98
N LEU A 73 6.25 -3.16 5.91
CA LEU A 73 7.16 -4.24 5.59
C LEU A 73 7.81 -4.06 4.21
N ILE A 74 7.02 -3.80 3.16
CA ILE A 74 7.57 -3.63 1.81
C ILE A 74 8.44 -2.37 1.70
N SER A 75 8.09 -1.30 2.42
CA SER A 75 8.91 -0.09 2.46
C SER A 75 10.28 -0.35 3.11
N VAL A 76 10.31 -1.09 4.23
CA VAL A 76 11.55 -1.52 4.89
C VAL A 76 12.38 -2.41 3.96
N ILE A 77 11.76 -3.41 3.31
CA ILE A 77 12.43 -4.27 2.33
C ILE A 77 13.04 -3.43 1.21
N GLY A 78 12.29 -2.46 0.66
CA GLY A 78 12.75 -1.59 -0.40
C GLY A 78 13.94 -0.72 0.02
N ALA A 79 13.94 -0.21 1.24
CA ALA A 79 15.07 0.52 1.80
C ALA A 79 16.32 -0.37 1.92
N PHE A 80 16.16 -1.63 2.35
CA PHE A 80 17.27 -2.60 2.41
C PHE A 80 17.81 -2.96 1.03
N VAL A 81 16.94 -3.23 0.05
CA VAL A 81 17.31 -3.54 -1.34
C VAL A 81 18.08 -2.37 -1.96
N GLN A 82 17.64 -1.13 -1.71
CA GLN A 82 18.32 0.06 -2.18
C GLN A 82 19.70 0.27 -1.55
N LYS A 83 19.90 -0.12 -0.28
CA LYS A 83 21.22 -0.02 0.39
C LYS A 83 22.23 -1.03 -0.16
N ARG A 84 21.76 -2.16 -0.68
CA ARG A 84 22.60 -3.22 -1.27
C ARG A 84 22.91 -3.01 -2.75
N GLY A 85 22.27 -2.04 -3.39
CA GLY A 85 22.30 -1.82 -4.83
C GLY A 85 22.88 -0.47 -5.23
#